data_AF-A0A7V9J5G8-F1
#
_entry.id   AF-A0A7V9J5G8-F1
#
_cell.length_a   1.000
_cell.length_b   1.000
_cell.length_c   1.000
_cell.angle_alpha   90.00
_cell.angle_beta   90.00
_cell.angle_gamma   90.00
#
_symmetry.space_group_name_H-M   'P 1'
#
loop_
_entity.id
_entity.type
_entity.pdbx_description
1 polymer ?
#
loop_
_entity_poly.entity_id
_entity_poly.type
_entity_poly.pdbx_seq_one_letter_code
_entity_poly.pdbx_strand_id
1 'polypeptide(L)'
;MSQVAEAVVEGTLPGRVWLYSNYNCNLACNYCLTESSPQSARRELTGKQMVEVATEARALGFTGLGVTGGEPFLRPDLPEILLQLADILPVVVLTNATLFNESRRERLRPLAGAAIQMQVSLDRPDPIVNDEMRGPGNFAKVVEAIPLLIDMGIHVRIATTAEHIEEDDRVRLCELHRRLGISDDDHIVRPVVRRGRAVDFDMGVEAGAPDLPAELTITADGAFWSPFGPTVRQGELDLDLLVTRTTRPLATPASALLRLVEGRPPGGDTQLNIR
;
A
#
# COMPACT_ATOMS: atom_id res chain seq x y z
N MET A 1 21.74 -11.65 -16.51
CA MET A 1 20.84 -11.66 -15.34
C MET A 1 19.53 -12.29 -15.81
N SER A 2 18.45 -12.40 -15.01
CA SER A 2 17.15 -12.74 -15.62
C SER A 2 16.62 -11.54 -16.41
N GLN A 3 15.76 -11.76 -17.41
CA GLN A 3 15.12 -10.63 -18.14
C GLN A 3 14.36 -9.69 -17.20
N VAL A 4 13.77 -10.24 -16.14
CA VAL A 4 13.11 -9.45 -15.08
C VAL A 4 14.11 -8.56 -14.35
N ALA A 5 15.26 -9.10 -13.94
CA ALA A 5 16.29 -8.32 -13.25
C ALA A 5 16.85 -7.20 -14.13
N GLU A 6 17.06 -7.47 -15.42
CA GLU A 6 17.49 -6.46 -16.40
C GLU A 6 16.43 -5.35 -16.53
N ALA A 7 15.16 -5.72 -16.67
CA ALA A 7 14.06 -4.76 -16.74
C ALA A 7 13.91 -3.89 -15.48
N VAL A 8 14.18 -4.44 -14.28
CA VAL A 8 14.18 -3.66 -13.03
C VAL A 8 15.35 -2.68 -13.00
N VAL A 9 16.55 -3.10 -13.42
CA VAL A 9 17.73 -2.23 -13.49
C VAL A 9 17.57 -1.11 -14.50
N GLU A 10 16.95 -1.40 -15.65
CA GLU A 10 16.68 -0.44 -16.72
C GLU A 10 15.49 0.49 -16.42
N GLY A 11 14.71 0.19 -15.38
CA GLY A 11 13.53 0.96 -14.99
C GLY A 11 12.30 0.72 -15.88
N THR A 12 12.31 -0.33 -16.70
CA THR A 12 11.13 -0.79 -17.47
C THR A 12 10.12 -1.49 -16.56
N LEU A 13 10.58 -2.16 -15.51
CA LEU A 13 9.74 -2.67 -14.43
C LEU A 13 10.06 -1.95 -13.11
N PRO A 14 9.05 -1.53 -12.34
CA PRO A 14 9.26 -1.07 -10.98
C PRO A 14 9.93 -2.12 -10.10
N GLY A 15 10.85 -1.68 -9.24
CA GLY A 15 11.62 -2.58 -8.36
C GLY A 15 10.86 -3.12 -7.15
N ARG A 16 9.60 -2.74 -6.93
CA ARG A 16 8.81 -3.15 -5.77
C ARG A 16 7.81 -4.25 -6.11
N VAL A 17 7.77 -5.29 -5.27
CA VAL A 17 6.68 -6.29 -5.27
C VAL A 17 5.75 -6.03 -4.08
N TRP A 18 4.45 -5.98 -4.33
CA TRP A 18 3.44 -5.80 -3.28
C TRP A 18 2.86 -7.13 -2.81
N LEU A 19 2.52 -7.17 -1.53
CA LEU A 19 1.90 -8.29 -0.84
C LEU A 19 0.61 -7.81 -0.17
N TYR A 20 -0.53 -8.35 -0.57
CA TYR A 20 -1.77 -8.21 0.20
C TYR A 20 -1.76 -9.21 1.35
N SER A 21 -1.40 -8.73 2.54
CA SER A 21 -1.28 -9.56 3.74
C SER A 21 -2.62 -10.11 4.20
N ASN A 22 -3.70 -9.33 4.06
CA ASN A 22 -5.08 -9.69 4.37
C ASN A 22 -6.06 -8.75 3.65
N TYR A 23 -7.37 -8.94 3.87
CA TYR A 23 -8.42 -8.07 3.34
C TYR A 23 -9.41 -7.55 4.42
N ASN A 24 -9.19 -7.89 5.69
CA ASN A 24 -10.00 -7.43 6.81
C ASN A 24 -9.51 -6.06 7.28
N CYS A 25 -10.41 -5.13 7.55
CA CYS A 25 -10.03 -3.81 8.07
C CYS A 25 -10.91 -3.42 9.24
N ASN A 26 -10.38 -2.67 10.20
CA ASN A 26 -11.20 -2.11 11.29
C ASN A 26 -11.95 -0.83 10.87
N LEU A 27 -11.81 -0.41 9.61
CA LEU A 27 -12.48 0.74 8.99
C LEU A 27 -13.21 0.27 7.72
N ALA A 28 -14.11 1.11 7.20
CA ALA A 28 -14.82 0.87 5.95
C ALA A 28 -14.83 2.15 5.07
N CYS A 29 -13.63 2.62 4.67
CA CYS A 29 -13.49 3.87 3.92
C CYS A 29 -14.34 3.88 2.64
N ASN A 30 -14.92 5.03 2.29
CA ASN A 30 -15.83 5.18 1.14
C ASN A 30 -15.14 5.05 -0.24
N TYR A 31 -13.81 5.17 -0.32
CA TYR A 31 -13.03 4.93 -1.55
C TYR A 31 -12.24 3.60 -1.55
N CYS A 32 -12.50 2.69 -0.59
CA CYS A 32 -11.68 1.49 -0.47
C CYS A 32 -11.80 0.59 -1.71
N LEU A 33 -10.68 0.37 -2.39
CA LEU A 33 -10.62 -0.41 -3.62
C LEU A 33 -10.97 -1.90 -3.39
N THR A 34 -10.63 -2.47 -2.24
CA THR A 34 -10.86 -3.90 -1.92
C THR A 34 -12.14 -4.16 -1.13
N GLU A 35 -12.99 -3.14 -0.95
CA GLU A 35 -14.15 -3.16 -0.07
C GLU A 35 -13.87 -3.64 1.37
N SER A 36 -12.63 -3.50 1.83
CA SER A 36 -12.23 -3.96 3.17
C SER A 36 -13.07 -3.30 4.26
N SER A 37 -13.49 -4.11 5.23
CA SER A 37 -14.35 -3.73 6.35
C SER A 37 -14.19 -4.72 7.51
N PRO A 38 -14.78 -4.44 8.69
CA PRO A 38 -14.81 -5.41 9.78
C PRO A 38 -15.58 -6.69 9.43
N GLN A 39 -16.42 -6.64 8.39
CA GLN A 39 -17.24 -7.74 7.90
C GLN A 39 -16.62 -8.50 6.73
N SER A 40 -15.46 -8.06 6.22
CA SER A 40 -14.80 -8.76 5.10
C SER A 40 -14.53 -10.22 5.45
N ALA A 41 -14.73 -11.11 4.48
CA ALA A 41 -14.36 -12.50 4.64
C ALA A 41 -12.85 -12.62 4.85
N ARG A 42 -12.44 -13.58 5.70
CA ARG A 42 -11.02 -13.86 5.92
C ARG A 42 -10.39 -14.35 4.61
N ARG A 43 -9.45 -13.56 4.11
CA ARG A 43 -8.63 -13.83 2.93
C ARG A 43 -7.26 -13.25 3.21
N GLU A 44 -6.19 -14.05 3.10
CA GLU A 44 -4.86 -13.64 3.54
C GLU A 44 -3.76 -14.46 2.90
N LEU A 45 -2.58 -13.85 2.74
CA LEU A 45 -1.33 -14.58 2.54
C LEU A 45 -0.83 -15.07 3.90
N THR A 46 -0.29 -16.27 3.97
CA THR A 46 0.45 -16.71 5.17
C THR A 46 1.80 -16.00 5.26
N GLY A 47 2.32 -15.81 6.47
CA GLY A 47 3.67 -15.24 6.66
C GLY A 47 4.75 -16.02 5.91
N LYS A 48 4.62 -17.36 5.86
CA LYS A 48 5.50 -18.23 5.06
C LYS A 48 5.46 -17.86 3.57
N GLN A 49 4.27 -17.72 2.98
CA GLN A 49 4.14 -17.33 1.57
C GLN A 49 4.75 -15.95 1.31
N MET A 50 4.57 -14.99 2.23
CA MET A 50 5.15 -13.65 2.10
C MET A 50 6.69 -13.69 2.07
N VAL A 51 7.31 -14.45 2.98
CA VAL A 51 8.78 -14.63 3.04
C VAL A 51 9.31 -15.38 1.81
N GLU A 52 8.58 -16.38 1.34
CA GLU A 52 8.95 -17.12 0.12
C GLU A 52 8.89 -16.21 -1.12
N VAL A 53 7.85 -15.39 -1.26
CA VAL A 53 7.74 -14.40 -2.34
C VAL A 53 8.87 -13.38 -2.24
N ALA A 54 9.18 -12.86 -1.05
CA ALA A 54 10.29 -11.92 -0.86
C ALA A 54 11.64 -12.51 -1.27
N THR A 55 11.88 -13.78 -0.92
CA THR A 55 13.11 -14.49 -1.29
C THR A 55 13.23 -14.63 -2.80
N GLU A 56 12.14 -15.04 -3.46
CA GLU A 56 12.07 -15.15 -4.92
C GLU A 56 12.19 -13.78 -5.60
N ALA A 57 11.61 -12.72 -5.02
CA ALA A 57 11.69 -11.35 -5.52
C ALA A 57 13.13 -10.85 -5.54
N ARG A 58 13.87 -11.02 -4.42
CA ARG A 58 15.30 -10.67 -4.36
C ARG A 58 16.11 -11.43 -5.41
N ALA A 59 15.84 -12.73 -5.60
CA ALA A 59 16.52 -13.53 -6.62
C ALA A 59 16.24 -13.08 -8.06
N LEU A 60 15.09 -12.43 -8.29
CA LEU A 60 14.69 -11.86 -9.59
C LEU A 60 15.14 -10.40 -9.79
N GLY A 61 15.86 -9.81 -8.85
CA GLY A 61 16.39 -8.45 -8.97
C GLY A 61 15.47 -7.33 -8.49
N PHE A 62 14.32 -7.65 -7.89
CA PHE A 62 13.50 -6.64 -7.22
C PHE A 62 14.26 -6.03 -6.02
N THR A 63 13.99 -4.76 -5.75
CA THR A 63 14.75 -3.91 -4.82
C THR A 63 13.97 -3.53 -3.57
N GLY A 64 12.67 -3.81 -3.52
CA GLY A 64 11.85 -3.50 -2.35
C GLY A 64 10.55 -4.29 -2.29
N LEU A 65 9.89 -4.20 -1.14
CA LEU A 65 8.61 -4.84 -0.87
C LEU A 65 7.58 -3.80 -0.41
N GLY A 66 6.35 -3.98 -0.84
CA GLY A 66 5.19 -3.30 -0.30
C GLY A 66 4.31 -4.28 0.46
N VAL A 67 3.89 -3.95 1.67
CA VAL A 67 2.91 -4.74 2.43
C VAL A 67 1.67 -3.90 2.65
N THR A 68 0.53 -4.44 2.23
CA THR A 68 -0.76 -3.76 2.33
C THR A 68 -1.87 -4.77 2.60
N GLY A 69 -3.10 -4.34 2.41
CA GLY A 69 -4.30 -5.15 2.41
C GLY A 69 -5.05 -5.08 3.73
N GLY A 70 -6.36 -4.85 3.62
CA GLY A 70 -7.19 -4.51 4.76
C GLY A 70 -6.49 -3.48 5.66
N GLU A 71 -6.44 -3.78 6.94
CA GLU A 71 -5.46 -3.21 7.86
C GLU A 71 -4.43 -4.29 8.21
N PRO A 72 -3.17 -4.20 7.73
CA PRO A 72 -2.15 -5.21 8.00
C PRO A 72 -2.00 -5.49 9.49
N PHE A 73 -2.01 -4.47 10.35
CA PHE A 73 -1.79 -4.63 11.79
C PHE A 73 -2.97 -5.22 12.55
N LEU A 74 -4.06 -5.63 11.88
CA LEU A 74 -5.03 -6.56 12.48
C LEU A 74 -4.43 -7.95 12.70
N ARG A 75 -3.42 -8.32 11.92
CA ARG A 75 -2.66 -9.54 12.11
C ARG A 75 -1.73 -9.41 13.32
N PRO A 76 -1.87 -10.26 14.34
CA PRO A 76 -0.95 -10.22 15.46
C PRO A 76 0.48 -10.53 15.01
N ASP A 77 0.71 -11.48 14.12
CA ASP A 77 2.03 -11.94 13.67
C ASP A 77 2.74 -11.00 12.67
N LEU A 78 2.13 -9.87 12.31
CA LEU A 78 2.68 -9.00 11.27
C LEU A 78 4.05 -8.39 11.63
N PRO A 79 4.30 -7.86 12.85
CA PRO A 79 5.61 -7.28 13.17
C PRO A 79 6.75 -8.29 12.96
N GLU A 80 6.55 -9.55 13.36
CA GLU A 80 7.53 -10.62 13.18
C GLU A 80 7.72 -11.00 11.71
N ILE A 81 6.67 -10.91 10.89
CA ILE A 81 6.76 -11.10 9.43
C ILE A 81 7.54 -9.94 8.80
N LEU A 82 7.25 -8.69 9.17
CA LEU A 82 7.90 -7.51 8.59
C LEU A 82 9.41 -7.52 8.83
N LEU A 83 9.88 -7.98 9.99
CA LEU A 83 11.32 -8.18 10.25
C LEU A 83 11.95 -9.17 9.29
N GLN A 84 11.33 -10.35 9.10
CA GLN A 84 11.82 -11.35 8.16
C GLN A 84 11.85 -10.84 6.72
N LEU A 85 10.87 -10.00 6.34
CA LEU A 85 10.86 -9.36 5.03
C LEU A 85 11.98 -8.32 4.91
N ALA A 86 12.19 -7.49 5.94
CA ALA A 86 13.21 -6.44 5.96
C ALA A 86 14.65 -7.00 5.93
N ASP A 87 14.87 -8.20 6.46
CA ASP A 87 16.14 -8.94 6.32
C ASP A 87 16.42 -9.40 4.87
N ILE A 88 15.39 -9.40 4.01
CA ILE A 88 15.47 -9.79 2.62
C ILE A 88 15.56 -8.56 1.71
N LEU A 89 14.60 -7.65 1.82
CA LEU A 89 14.47 -6.41 1.03
C LEU A 89 13.82 -5.31 1.89
N PRO A 90 14.15 -4.02 1.67
CA PRO A 90 13.46 -2.91 2.34
C PRO A 90 11.94 -2.96 2.13
N VAL A 91 11.19 -2.65 3.19
CA VAL A 91 9.73 -2.79 3.22
C VAL A 91 9.06 -1.43 3.41
N VAL A 92 8.03 -1.15 2.61
CA VAL A 92 7.02 -0.15 2.94
C VAL A 92 5.75 -0.87 3.37
N VAL A 93 5.23 -0.57 4.56
CA VAL A 93 3.97 -1.13 5.06
C VAL A 93 2.91 -0.05 5.19
N LEU A 94 1.73 -0.30 4.63
CA LEU A 94 0.60 0.64 4.65
C LEU A 94 -0.25 0.38 5.89
N THR A 95 -0.66 1.43 6.58
CA THR A 95 -1.53 1.31 7.75
C THR A 95 -2.44 2.52 7.90
N ASN A 96 -3.62 2.28 8.45
CA ASN A 96 -4.53 3.32 8.92
C ASN A 96 -4.13 3.89 10.30
N ALA A 97 -3.10 3.33 10.94
CA ALA A 97 -2.54 3.74 12.24
C ALA A 97 -3.50 3.85 13.44
N THR A 98 -4.72 3.31 13.33
CA THR A 98 -5.74 3.46 14.38
C THR A 98 -5.66 2.43 15.51
N LEU A 99 -4.73 1.48 15.43
CA LEU A 99 -4.66 0.33 16.33
C LEU A 99 -3.53 0.42 17.37
N PHE A 100 -2.66 1.43 17.29
CA PHE A 100 -1.40 1.49 18.03
C PHE A 100 -1.55 2.01 19.47
N ASN A 101 -2.36 1.31 20.28
CA ASN A 101 -2.34 1.48 21.74
C ASN A 101 -1.02 0.97 22.35
N GLU A 102 -0.80 1.21 23.64
CA GLU A 102 0.44 0.86 24.35
C GLU A 102 0.88 -0.60 24.14
N SER A 103 -0.03 -1.56 24.34
CA SER A 103 0.27 -2.98 24.16
C SER A 103 0.68 -3.33 22.72
N ARG A 104 0.02 -2.73 21.71
CA ARG A 104 0.42 -2.95 20.32
C ARG A 104 1.75 -2.30 19.98
N ARG A 105 2.02 -1.10 20.51
CA ARG A 105 3.32 -0.43 20.33
C ARG A 105 4.47 -1.22 20.91
N GLU A 106 4.30 -1.91 22.04
CA GLU A 106 5.34 -2.77 22.59
C GLU A 106 5.79 -3.84 21.57
N ARG A 107 4.84 -4.39 20.80
CA ARG A 107 5.12 -5.37 19.75
C ARG A 107 5.77 -4.79 18.50
N LEU A 108 5.73 -3.46 18.32
CA LEU A 108 6.38 -2.76 17.22
C LEU A 108 7.80 -2.31 17.57
N ARG A 109 8.20 -2.31 18.85
CA ARG A 109 9.57 -1.90 19.25
C ARG A 109 10.68 -2.60 18.46
N PRO A 110 10.59 -3.91 18.14
CA PRO A 110 11.62 -4.56 17.34
C PRO A 110 11.80 -3.99 15.93
N LEU A 111 10.80 -3.25 15.40
CA LEU A 111 10.88 -2.63 14.07
C LEU A 111 11.78 -1.38 14.05
N ALA A 112 12.16 -0.85 15.22
CA ALA A 112 13.02 0.32 15.32
C ALA A 112 14.37 0.08 14.62
N GLY A 113 14.73 0.97 13.69
CA GLY A 113 15.98 0.86 12.93
C GLY A 113 16.04 -0.25 11.88
N ALA A 114 14.99 -1.07 11.73
CA ALA A 114 14.87 -1.99 10.61
C ALA A 114 14.64 -1.24 9.30
N ALA A 115 14.91 -1.87 8.15
CA ALA A 115 14.64 -1.32 6.82
C ALA A 115 13.14 -1.32 6.48
N ILE A 116 12.33 -0.69 7.35
CA ILE A 116 10.87 -0.67 7.30
C ILE A 116 10.41 0.78 7.41
N GLN A 117 9.61 1.20 6.44
CA GLN A 117 8.90 2.48 6.45
C GLN A 117 7.40 2.24 6.61
N MET A 118 6.77 2.88 7.59
CA MET A 118 5.31 2.88 7.76
C MET A 118 4.69 4.03 6.99
N GLN A 119 3.86 3.71 6.00
CA GLN A 119 3.05 4.67 5.27
C GLN A 119 1.68 4.80 5.92
N VAL A 120 1.51 5.88 6.68
CA VAL A 120 0.30 6.19 7.43
C VAL A 120 -0.67 6.97 6.55
N SER A 121 -1.89 6.49 6.54
CA SER A 121 -3.01 7.06 5.83
C SER A 121 -3.62 8.25 6.58
N LEU A 122 -3.60 9.46 5.98
CA LEU A 122 -4.24 10.67 6.48
C LEU A 122 -4.65 11.56 5.30
N ASP A 123 -5.95 11.75 5.06
CA ASP A 123 -6.40 12.32 3.77
C ASP A 123 -6.72 13.80 3.81
N ARG A 124 -7.09 14.32 4.97
CA ARG A 124 -7.50 15.72 5.13
C ARG A 124 -6.89 16.32 6.39
N PRO A 125 -6.59 17.64 6.38
CA PRO A 125 -6.12 18.33 7.57
C PRO A 125 -7.26 18.66 8.54
N ASP A 126 -8.51 18.60 8.04
CA ASP A 126 -9.72 18.77 8.82
C ASP A 126 -10.20 17.43 9.41
N PRO A 127 -10.41 17.32 10.73
CA PRO A 127 -10.85 16.08 11.35
C PRO A 127 -12.20 15.58 10.83
N ILE A 128 -13.16 16.48 10.57
CA ILE A 128 -14.51 16.11 10.13
C ILE A 128 -14.42 15.55 8.71
N VAL A 129 -13.77 16.26 7.79
CA VAL A 129 -13.65 15.83 6.39
C VAL A 129 -12.83 14.54 6.26
N ASN A 130 -11.78 14.35 7.08
CA ASN A 130 -11.04 13.09 7.10
C ASN A 130 -11.92 11.91 7.55
N ASP A 131 -12.68 12.11 8.62
CA ASP A 131 -13.49 11.07 9.24
C ASP A 131 -14.74 10.73 8.43
N GLU A 132 -15.28 11.66 7.63
CA GLU A 132 -16.33 11.37 6.63
C GLU A 132 -15.87 10.32 5.62
N MET A 133 -14.59 10.35 5.25
CA MET A 133 -14.01 9.43 4.26
C MET A 133 -13.56 8.11 4.88
N ARG A 134 -12.95 8.16 6.08
CA ARG A 134 -12.28 7.00 6.72
C ARG A 134 -13.05 6.35 7.86
N GLY A 135 -14.07 7.03 8.38
CA GLY A 135 -14.85 6.61 9.54
C GLY A 135 -14.55 7.43 10.80
N PRO A 136 -15.47 7.39 11.78
CA PRO A 136 -15.46 8.28 12.94
C PRO A 136 -14.27 8.04 13.88
N GLY A 137 -13.64 9.13 14.32
CA GLY A 137 -12.50 9.13 15.23
C GLY A 137 -11.21 8.62 14.60
N ASN A 138 -11.12 8.58 13.26
CA ASN A 138 -9.92 8.15 12.55
C ASN A 138 -8.80 9.19 12.72
N PHE A 139 -9.09 10.45 12.43
CA PHE A 139 -8.13 11.56 12.46
C PHE A 139 -7.42 11.63 13.81
N ALA A 140 -8.19 11.68 14.90
CA ALA A 140 -7.67 11.80 16.26
C ALA A 140 -6.67 10.67 16.60
N LYS A 141 -6.98 9.42 16.21
CA LYS A 141 -6.09 8.28 16.44
C LYS A 141 -4.82 8.36 15.61
N VAL A 142 -4.93 8.78 14.35
CA VAL A 142 -3.79 8.89 13.44
C VAL A 142 -2.81 9.96 13.93
N VAL A 143 -3.31 11.15 14.26
CA VAL A 143 -2.45 12.26 14.72
C VAL A 143 -1.82 12.00 16.08
N GLU A 144 -2.45 11.17 16.93
CA GLU A 144 -1.85 10.69 18.18
C GLU A 144 -0.77 9.62 17.92
N ALA A 145 -1.02 8.70 16.98
CA ALA A 145 -0.13 7.56 16.73
C ALA A 145 1.17 7.95 16.04
N ILE A 146 1.15 8.91 15.10
CA ILE A 146 2.33 9.26 14.29
C ILE A 146 3.54 9.66 15.15
N PRO A 147 3.45 10.64 16.06
CA PRO A 147 4.60 11.02 16.89
C PRO A 147 5.11 9.86 17.75
N LEU A 148 4.20 9.03 18.28
CA LEU A 148 4.58 7.87 19.09
C LEU A 148 5.37 6.82 18.31
N LEU A 149 5.03 6.60 17.03
CA LEU A 149 5.78 5.70 16.16
C LEU A 149 7.16 6.28 15.81
N ILE A 150 7.25 7.58 15.56
CA ILE A 150 8.52 8.28 15.31
C ILE A 150 9.43 8.19 16.54
N ASP A 151 8.91 8.45 17.74
CA ASP A 151 9.65 8.37 19.00
C ASP A 151 10.20 6.95 19.29
N MET A 152 9.58 5.93 18.71
CA MET A 152 10.08 4.55 18.77
C MET A 152 11.23 4.27 17.80
N GLY A 153 11.59 5.22 16.93
CA GLY A 153 12.63 5.05 15.91
C GLY A 153 12.14 4.35 14.64
N ILE A 154 10.83 4.39 14.37
CA ILE A 154 10.24 3.87 13.12
C ILE A 154 10.19 5.00 12.10
N HIS A 155 10.62 4.73 10.86
CA HIS A 155 10.45 5.71 9.77
C HIS A 155 8.98 5.76 9.36
N VAL A 156 8.35 6.91 9.59
CA VAL A 156 6.94 7.13 9.23
C VAL A 156 6.88 8.13 8.08
N ARG A 157 5.96 7.88 7.15
CA ARG A 157 5.56 8.80 6.09
C ARG A 157 4.04 8.92 6.04
N ILE A 158 3.52 10.01 5.50
CA ILE A 158 2.08 10.19 5.29
C ILE A 158 1.73 9.99 3.81
N ALA A 159 0.63 9.29 3.57
CA ALA A 159 -0.03 9.24 2.28
C ALA A 159 -1.45 9.80 2.38
N THR A 160 -1.68 10.86 1.62
CA THR A 160 -2.97 11.51 1.44
C THR A 160 -3.60 11.03 0.13
N THR A 161 -4.81 10.48 0.21
CA THR A 161 -5.59 10.10 -0.96
C THR A 161 -6.75 11.07 -1.11
N ALA A 162 -6.72 11.89 -2.16
CA ALA A 162 -7.66 12.99 -2.34
C ALA A 162 -7.93 13.24 -3.82
N GLU A 163 -9.18 13.48 -4.21
CA GLU A 163 -9.51 13.89 -5.58
C GLU A 163 -8.94 15.26 -5.92
N HIS A 164 -9.25 16.21 -5.04
CA HIS A 164 -8.82 17.59 -5.11
C HIS A 164 -8.34 18.02 -3.73
N ILE A 165 -7.31 18.87 -3.73
CA ILE A 165 -6.81 19.55 -2.54
C ILE A 165 -6.73 21.02 -2.92
N GLU A 166 -7.64 21.80 -2.33
CA GLU A 166 -7.61 23.25 -2.43
C GLU A 166 -6.29 23.79 -1.86
N GLU A 167 -5.84 24.96 -2.32
CA GLU A 167 -4.56 25.54 -1.90
C GLU A 167 -4.48 25.69 -0.37
N ASP A 168 -5.55 26.17 0.26
CA ASP A 168 -5.62 26.34 1.72
C ASP A 168 -5.50 25.00 2.45
N ASP A 169 -6.13 23.95 1.95
CA ASP A 169 -6.02 22.60 2.53
C ASP A 169 -4.63 22.00 2.31
N ARG A 170 -3.98 22.30 1.18
CA ARG A 170 -2.59 21.92 0.95
C ARG A 170 -1.66 22.56 1.96
N VAL A 171 -1.81 23.87 2.22
CA VAL A 171 -1.03 24.57 3.24
C VAL A 171 -1.27 23.95 4.62
N ARG A 172 -2.54 23.71 4.99
CA ARG A 172 -2.89 23.09 6.27
C ARG A 172 -2.35 21.67 6.42
N LEU A 173 -2.35 20.87 5.35
CA LEU A 173 -1.71 19.55 5.34
C LEU A 173 -0.21 19.66 5.55
N CYS A 174 0.45 20.61 4.87
CA CYS A 174 1.86 20.88 5.03
C CYS A 174 2.23 21.24 6.47
N GLU A 175 1.46 22.13 7.09
CA GLU A 175 1.63 22.48 8.50
C GLU A 175 1.38 21.30 9.43
N LEU A 176 0.35 20.49 9.15
CA LEU A 176 0.00 19.34 9.95
C LEU A 176 1.10 18.27 9.95
N HIS A 177 1.57 17.83 8.78
CA HIS A 177 2.58 16.76 8.74
C HIS A 177 3.90 17.20 9.37
N ARG A 178 4.32 18.46 9.16
CA ARG A 178 5.52 19.02 9.81
C ARG A 178 5.38 19.06 11.33
N ARG A 179 4.21 19.46 11.84
CA ARG A 179 3.91 19.42 13.29
C ARG A 179 3.92 18.01 13.86
N LEU A 180 3.60 17.00 13.05
CA LEU A 180 3.66 15.59 13.43
C LEU A 180 5.07 14.99 13.32
N GLY A 181 6.08 15.77 12.91
CA GLY A 181 7.46 15.30 12.74
C GLY A 181 7.76 14.65 11.40
N ILE A 182 6.88 14.81 10.41
CA ILE A 182 7.03 14.25 9.06
C ILE A 182 7.59 15.32 8.11
N SER A 183 8.65 14.98 7.39
CA SER A 183 9.27 15.86 6.39
C SER A 183 8.38 16.03 5.15
N ASP A 184 8.62 17.08 4.36
CA ASP A 184 7.91 17.30 3.08
C ASP A 184 8.14 16.12 2.11
N ASP A 185 9.34 15.52 2.11
CA ASP A 185 9.68 14.37 1.26
C ASP A 185 8.94 13.08 1.68
N ASP A 186 8.56 13.00 2.95
CA ASP A 186 7.78 11.90 3.52
C ASP A 186 6.27 12.16 3.50
N HIS A 187 5.79 13.18 2.79
CA HIS A 187 4.37 13.36 2.51
C HIS A 187 4.08 13.19 1.03
N ILE A 188 3.31 12.15 0.69
CA ILE A 188 2.80 11.98 -0.67
C ILE A 188 1.30 12.23 -0.75
N VAL A 189 0.92 12.86 -1.85
CA VAL A 189 -0.46 13.08 -2.26
C VAL A 189 -0.70 12.29 -3.54
N ARG A 190 -1.80 11.54 -3.58
CA ARG A 190 -2.23 10.77 -4.75
C ARG A 190 -3.74 10.91 -4.95
N PRO A 191 -4.22 10.79 -6.21
CA PRO A 191 -5.64 10.87 -6.47
C PRO A 191 -6.38 9.65 -5.91
N VAL A 192 -7.67 9.82 -5.61
CA VAL A 192 -8.58 8.68 -5.47
C VAL A 192 -8.71 8.03 -6.85
N VAL A 193 -8.40 6.75 -6.95
CA VAL A 193 -8.70 5.95 -8.15
C VAL A 193 -10.14 5.48 -8.06
N ARG A 194 -10.93 5.70 -9.11
CA ARG A 194 -12.36 5.36 -9.18
C ARG A 194 -12.59 3.86 -9.32
N ARG A 195 -12.33 3.12 -8.23
CA ARG A 195 -12.44 1.67 -8.12
C ARG A 195 -13.01 1.25 -6.76
N GLY A 196 -13.63 0.08 -6.71
CA GLY A 196 -14.31 -0.42 -5.51
C GLY A 196 -15.38 0.55 -5.02
N ARG A 197 -15.42 0.83 -3.71
CA ARG A 197 -16.43 1.72 -3.14
C ARG A 197 -16.38 3.16 -3.70
N ALA A 198 -15.25 3.61 -4.24
CA ALA A 198 -15.16 4.93 -4.85
C ALA A 198 -16.22 5.13 -5.97
N VAL A 199 -16.57 4.05 -6.67
CA VAL A 199 -17.62 4.07 -7.71
C VAL A 199 -19.00 4.37 -7.12
N ASP A 200 -19.32 3.83 -5.94
CA ASP A 200 -20.64 4.00 -5.30
C ASP A 200 -20.87 5.43 -4.80
N PHE A 201 -19.79 6.16 -4.55
CA PHE A 201 -19.83 7.55 -4.08
C PHE A 201 -19.48 8.57 -5.18
N ASP A 202 -19.44 8.13 -6.44
CA ASP A 202 -19.13 8.99 -7.59
C ASP A 202 -17.78 9.74 -7.44
N MET A 203 -16.79 9.09 -6.84
CA MET A 203 -15.50 9.69 -6.49
C MET A 203 -14.32 9.14 -7.28
N GLY A 204 -13.30 9.98 -7.47
CA GLY A 204 -12.01 9.62 -8.04
C GLY A 204 -11.90 9.74 -9.56
N VAL A 205 -10.68 9.48 -10.04
CA VAL A 205 -10.33 9.49 -11.47
C VAL A 205 -10.40 8.08 -12.05
N GLU A 206 -10.92 7.97 -13.27
CA GLU A 206 -10.87 6.73 -14.05
C GLU A 206 -9.42 6.38 -14.39
N ALA A 207 -8.99 5.15 -14.10
CA ALA A 207 -7.64 4.68 -14.35
C ALA A 207 -7.61 3.20 -14.75
N GLY A 208 -7.04 2.93 -15.92
CA GLY A 208 -6.75 1.58 -16.39
C GLY A 208 -5.33 1.13 -16.06
N ALA A 209 -4.96 -0.09 -16.48
CA ALA A 209 -3.57 -0.56 -16.39
C ALA A 209 -2.54 0.48 -16.90
N PRO A 210 -2.82 1.22 -18.00
CA PRO A 210 -1.86 2.19 -18.48
C PRO A 210 -1.55 3.36 -17.53
N ASP A 211 -2.51 3.72 -16.68
CA ASP A 211 -2.45 4.89 -15.80
C ASP A 211 -1.90 4.53 -14.41
N LEU A 212 -1.79 3.24 -14.11
CA LEU A 212 -1.39 2.68 -12.83
C LEU A 212 0.04 2.14 -12.87
N PRO A 213 0.78 2.23 -11.75
CA PRO A 213 2.15 1.71 -11.70
C PRO A 213 2.15 0.19 -11.87
N ALA A 214 3.01 -0.32 -12.74
CA ALA A 214 3.16 -1.75 -13.02
C ALA A 214 3.96 -2.47 -11.91
N GLU A 215 3.59 -2.26 -10.65
CA GLU A 215 4.21 -2.89 -9.49
C GLU A 215 3.55 -4.24 -9.22
N LEU A 216 4.27 -5.33 -9.56
CA LEU A 216 3.79 -6.70 -9.39
C LEU A 216 3.19 -6.91 -7.99
N THR A 217 1.92 -7.30 -7.95
CA THR A 217 1.18 -7.42 -6.70
C THR A 217 0.70 -8.86 -6.50
N ILE A 218 1.13 -9.49 -5.41
CA ILE A 218 0.76 -10.85 -5.06
C ILE A 218 -0.31 -10.84 -3.98
N THR A 219 -1.37 -11.62 -4.21
CA THR A 219 -2.50 -11.77 -3.30
C THR A 219 -2.92 -13.22 -3.11
N ALA A 220 -3.97 -13.46 -2.32
CA ALA A 220 -4.57 -14.79 -2.19
C ALA A 220 -5.28 -15.28 -3.46
N ASP A 221 -5.62 -14.37 -4.38
CA ASP A 221 -6.44 -14.65 -5.57
C ASP A 221 -5.63 -14.73 -6.87
N GLY A 222 -4.38 -14.22 -6.85
CA GLY A 222 -3.53 -14.19 -8.01
C GLY A 222 -2.44 -13.12 -7.92
N ALA A 223 -1.78 -12.91 -9.06
CA ALA A 223 -0.85 -11.84 -9.29
C ALA A 223 -1.52 -10.76 -10.16
N PHE A 224 -1.41 -9.51 -9.73
CA PHE A 224 -2.02 -8.34 -10.34
C PHE A 224 -0.97 -7.35 -10.83
N TRP A 225 -1.38 -6.51 -11.78
CA TRP A 225 -0.58 -5.45 -12.37
C TRP A 225 -0.02 -4.46 -11.34
N SER A 226 -0.81 -4.18 -10.30
CA SER A 226 -0.60 -3.06 -9.37
C SER A 226 -1.29 -3.31 -8.03
N PRO A 227 -0.92 -2.62 -6.94
CA PRO A 227 -1.64 -2.69 -5.65
C PRO A 227 -3.10 -2.23 -5.73
N PHE A 228 -3.50 -1.55 -6.81
CA PHE A 228 -4.87 -1.20 -7.14
C PHE A 228 -5.65 -2.34 -7.83
N GLY A 229 -4.95 -3.39 -8.26
CA GLY A 229 -5.48 -4.52 -9.03
C GLY A 229 -6.51 -5.40 -8.33
N PRO A 230 -6.34 -5.82 -7.06
CA PRO A 230 -7.28 -6.74 -6.41
C PRO A 230 -8.56 -6.03 -5.94
N THR A 231 -9.11 -5.18 -6.81
CA THR A 231 -10.33 -4.40 -6.59
C THR A 231 -11.51 -5.33 -6.40
N VAL A 232 -12.34 -5.04 -5.40
CA VAL A 232 -13.61 -5.73 -5.19
C VAL A 232 -14.73 -4.72 -5.43
N ARG A 233 -15.81 -5.15 -6.06
CA ARG A 233 -17.01 -4.36 -6.24
C ARG A 233 -18.23 -5.22 -5.96
N GLN A 234 -19.08 -4.77 -5.03
CA GLN A 234 -20.28 -5.49 -4.62
C GLN A 234 -19.99 -6.95 -4.22
N GLY A 235 -18.84 -7.17 -3.57
CA GLY A 235 -18.37 -8.49 -3.17
C GLY A 235 -17.71 -9.34 -4.27
N GLU A 236 -17.63 -8.87 -5.50
CA GLU A 236 -16.98 -9.58 -6.61
C GLU A 236 -15.60 -9.00 -6.93
N LEU A 237 -14.61 -9.87 -7.13
CA LEU A 237 -13.24 -9.49 -7.50
C LEU A 237 -13.18 -9.09 -8.97
N ASP A 238 -12.76 -7.86 -9.25
CA ASP A 238 -12.44 -7.42 -10.61
C ASP A 238 -11.16 -8.11 -11.11
N LEU A 239 -11.19 -8.53 -12.38
CA LEU A 239 -10.10 -9.27 -13.01
C LEU A 239 -9.41 -8.46 -14.12
N ASP A 240 -9.81 -7.22 -14.35
CA ASP A 240 -9.27 -6.34 -15.39
C ASP A 240 -7.75 -6.09 -15.25
N LEU A 241 -7.23 -6.13 -14.03
CA LEU A 241 -5.81 -5.98 -13.69
C LEU A 241 -5.13 -7.30 -13.29
N LEU A 242 -5.81 -8.44 -13.45
CA LEU A 242 -5.22 -9.76 -13.16
C LEU A 242 -4.19 -10.11 -14.24
N VAL A 243 -2.95 -10.36 -13.82
CA VAL A 243 -1.87 -10.80 -14.72
C VAL A 243 -1.92 -12.32 -14.87
N THR A 244 -2.07 -13.05 -13.76
CA THR A 244 -2.21 -14.51 -13.74
C THR A 244 -2.71 -14.99 -12.38
N ARG A 245 -3.39 -16.13 -12.33
CA ARG A 245 -3.74 -16.80 -11.05
C ARG A 245 -2.53 -17.47 -10.39
N THR A 246 -1.40 -17.57 -11.09
CA THR A 246 -0.18 -18.18 -10.55
C THR A 246 0.60 -17.15 -9.75
N THR A 247 0.68 -17.35 -8.43
CA THR A 247 1.46 -16.47 -7.55
C THR A 247 2.89 -16.95 -7.35
N ARG A 248 3.14 -18.26 -7.54
CA ARG A 248 4.47 -18.88 -7.39
C ARG A 248 4.71 -20.01 -8.40
N PRO A 249 5.96 -20.24 -8.85
CA PRO A 249 7.15 -19.42 -8.56
C PRO A 249 7.00 -18.01 -9.14
N LEU A 250 7.54 -16.99 -8.46
CA LEU A 250 7.35 -15.57 -8.77
C LEU A 250 7.85 -15.19 -10.17
N ALA A 251 8.77 -15.99 -10.73
CA ALA A 251 9.23 -15.82 -12.10
C ALA A 251 8.08 -15.87 -13.13
N THR A 252 7.04 -16.67 -12.87
CA THR A 252 5.88 -16.79 -13.76
C THR A 252 5.08 -15.48 -13.85
N PRO A 253 4.53 -14.92 -12.75
CA PRO A 253 3.82 -13.65 -12.82
C PRO A 253 4.74 -12.47 -13.17
N ALA A 254 6.01 -12.46 -12.75
CA ALA A 254 6.95 -11.39 -13.10
C ALA A 254 7.23 -11.34 -14.61
N SER A 255 7.46 -12.49 -15.24
CA SER A 255 7.65 -12.57 -16.70
C SER A 255 6.37 -12.25 -17.48
N ALA A 256 5.20 -12.57 -16.91
CA ALA A 256 3.93 -12.22 -17.50
C ALA A 256 3.69 -10.70 -17.46
N LEU A 257 3.97 -10.05 -16.33
CA LEU A 257 3.87 -8.59 -16.21
C LEU A 257 4.87 -7.89 -17.14
N LEU A 258 6.12 -8.39 -17.22
CA LEU A 258 7.14 -7.85 -18.12
C LEU A 258 6.63 -7.78 -19.57
N ARG A 259 6.04 -8.87 -20.09
CA ARG A 259 5.46 -8.89 -21.44
C ARG A 259 4.32 -7.89 -21.64
N LEU A 260 3.59 -7.55 -20.59
CA LEU A 260 2.50 -6.57 -20.68
C LEU A 260 3.00 -5.12 -20.63
N VAL A 261 4.20 -4.87 -20.10
CA VAL A 261 4.83 -3.54 -20.09
C VAL A 261 5.83 -3.33 -21.23
N GLU A 262 6.15 -4.36 -22.01
CA GLU A 262 7.04 -4.26 -23.18
C GLU A 262 6.56 -3.14 -24.12
N GLY A 263 7.49 -2.22 -24.46
CA GLY A 263 7.21 -1.06 -25.30
C GLY A 263 6.76 0.19 -24.54
N ARG A 264 6.61 0.15 -23.22
CA ARG A 264 6.44 1.35 -22.39
C ARG A 264 7.79 2.03 -22.14
N PRO A 265 7.89 3.37 -22.26
CA PRO A 265 9.10 4.08 -21.86
C PRO A 265 9.34 3.91 -20.35
N PRO A 266 10.60 3.79 -19.89
CA PRO A 266 10.94 3.81 -18.47
C PRO A 266 10.36 5.05 -17.79
N GLY A 267 9.73 4.87 -16.62
CA GLY A 267 9.07 5.96 -15.90
C GLY A 267 7.80 6.49 -16.58
N GLY A 268 7.23 5.77 -17.56
CA GLY A 268 5.90 6.04 -18.12
C GLY A 268 4.73 5.76 -17.15
N ASP A 269 5.07 5.42 -15.90
CA ASP A 269 4.14 5.18 -14.82
C ASP A 269 3.50 6.51 -14.41
N THR A 270 2.30 6.73 -14.94
CA THR A 270 1.24 7.57 -14.38
C THR A 270 1.17 9.00 -14.93
N GLN A 271 0.39 9.17 -16.02
CA GLN A 271 -0.11 10.49 -16.43
C GLN A 271 -0.92 11.19 -15.31
N LEU A 272 -1.45 10.40 -14.37
CA LEU A 272 -2.30 10.84 -13.26
C LEU A 272 -1.53 11.02 -11.93
N ASN A 273 -0.19 10.90 -11.92
CA ASN A 273 0.64 10.99 -10.71
C ASN A 273 0.18 10.02 -9.59
N ILE A 274 -0.21 8.80 -9.98
CA ILE A 274 -0.59 7.72 -9.05
C ILE A 274 0.68 7.02 -8.59
N ARG A 275 1.07 7.23 -7.34
CA ARG A 275 2.30 6.68 -6.73
C ARG A 275 2.02 5.77 -5.54
#